data_AF-A0A435CZK6-F1
#
_entry.id   AF-A0A435CZK6-F1
#
_cell.length_a   1.000
_cell.length_b   1.000
_cell.length_c   1.000
_cell.angle_alpha   90.00
_cell.angle_beta   90.00
_cell.angle_gamma   90.00
#
_symmetry.space_group_name_H-M   'P 1'
#
loop_
_entity.id
_entity.type
_entity.pdbx_description
1 polymer ?
#
loop_
_entity_poly.entity_id
_entity_poly.type
_entity_poly.pdbx_seq_one_letter_code
_entity_poly.pdbx_strand_id
1 'polypeptide(L)'
;MAEIKDRENALIMETTKGKVVIEMYPELAPGHVARIKELAREGAYDGVVFHRVIDGFMAQTGDVKFGNSSKPTYAPSRAGMGG
;
A
#
# COMPACT_ATOMS: atom_id res chain seq x y z
N MET A 1 -9.78 18.90 -3.05
CA MET A 1 -9.39 17.51 -3.37
C MET A 1 -7.91 17.54 -3.76
N ALA A 2 -7.13 16.49 -3.48
CA ALA A 2 -5.74 16.45 -3.93
C ALA A 2 -5.71 16.54 -5.47
N GLU A 3 -4.91 17.46 -6.00
CA GLU A 3 -4.76 17.66 -7.44
C GLU A 3 -3.84 16.56 -8.00
N ILE A 4 -4.36 15.70 -8.88
CA ILE A 4 -3.57 14.66 -9.54
C ILE A 4 -2.96 15.26 -10.80
N LYS A 5 -1.67 15.63 -10.73
CA LYS A 5 -0.94 16.24 -11.86
C LYS A 5 -0.43 15.20 -12.85
N ASP A 6 0.08 14.08 -12.35
CA ASP A 6 0.53 12.95 -13.16
C ASP A 6 -0.26 11.70 -12.77
N ARG A 7 -1.12 11.24 -13.69
CA ARG A 7 -1.96 10.06 -13.46
C ARG A 7 -1.19 8.75 -13.49
N GLU A 8 -0.07 8.71 -14.20
CA GLU A 8 0.76 7.51 -14.29
C GLU A 8 1.56 7.32 -13.00
N ASN A 9 1.90 8.41 -12.30
CA ASN A 9 2.64 8.39 -11.05
C ASN A 9 1.79 8.74 -9.82
N ALA A 10 0.46 8.63 -9.91
CA ALA A 10 -0.44 8.77 -8.77
C ALA A 10 -1.07 7.43 -8.37
N LEU A 11 -0.91 7.06 -7.10
CA LEU A 11 -1.60 5.92 -6.50
C LEU A 11 -2.78 6.41 -5.67
N ILE A 12 -3.97 5.91 -5.99
CA ILE A 12 -5.18 6.14 -5.19
C ILE A 12 -5.40 4.93 -4.29
N MET A 13 -5.23 5.12 -2.99
CA MET A 13 -5.47 4.09 -1.99
C MET A 13 -6.81 4.35 -1.29
N GLU A 14 -7.77 3.46 -1.52
CA GLU A 14 -9.06 3.49 -0.85
C GLU A 14 -8.97 2.69 0.46
N THR A 15 -9.27 3.36 1.57
CA THR A 15 -9.23 2.73 2.90
C THR A 15 -10.60 2.81 3.55
N THR A 16 -10.82 2.01 4.60
CA THR A 16 -12.03 2.07 5.43
C THR A 16 -12.18 3.39 6.19
N LYS A 17 -11.15 4.25 6.19
CA LYS A 17 -11.14 5.57 6.81
C LYS A 17 -11.15 6.73 5.80
N GLY A 18 -11.22 6.42 4.50
CA GLY A 18 -11.24 7.41 3.42
C GLY A 18 -10.16 7.20 2.37
N LYS A 19 -10.12 8.11 1.40
CA LYS A 19 -9.21 8.05 0.24
C LYS A 19 -7.90 8.76 0.55
N VAL A 20 -6.78 8.10 0.24
CA VAL A 20 -5.43 8.66 0.30
C VAL A 20 -4.89 8.72 -1.14
N VAL A 21 -4.39 9.87 -1.55
CA VAL A 21 -3.74 10.06 -2.86
C VAL A 21 -2.25 10.21 -2.61
N ILE A 22 -1.45 9.39 -3.29
CA ILE A 22 0.00 9.31 -3.13
C ILE A 22 0.65 9.65 -4.48
N GLU A 23 1.47 10.69 -4.50
CA GLU A 23 2.33 11.02 -5.63
C GLU A 23 3.65 10.25 -5.52
N MET A 24 4.05 9.62 -6.63
CA MET A 24 5.26 8.79 -6.72
C MET A 24 6.34 9.51 -7.55
N TYR A 25 7.60 9.33 -7.15
CA TYR A 25 8.76 10.02 -7.71
C TYR A 25 9.71 9.00 -8.37
N PRO A 26 9.42 8.53 -9.59
CA PRO A 26 10.22 7.49 -10.27
C PRO A 26 11.67 7.90 -10.54
N GLU A 27 11.97 9.19 -10.60
CA GLU A 27 13.31 9.73 -10.77
C GLU A 27 14.19 9.55 -9.52
N LEU A 28 13.57 9.46 -8.33
CA LEU A 28 14.30 9.23 -7.07
C LEU A 28 14.37 7.73 -6.72
N ALA A 29 13.30 6.98 -6.99
CA ALA A 29 13.19 5.58 -6.59
C ALA A 29 12.53 4.70 -7.69
N PRO A 30 13.17 4.57 -8.87
CA PRO A 30 12.54 3.96 -10.05
C PRO A 30 12.09 2.51 -9.81
N GLY A 31 12.92 1.70 -9.15
CA GLY A 31 12.59 0.31 -8.85
C GLY A 31 11.42 0.16 -7.87
N HIS A 32 11.34 1.02 -6.86
CA HIS A 32 10.24 0.99 -5.87
C HIS A 32 8.92 1.41 -6.52
N VAL A 33 8.94 2.48 -7.31
CA VAL A 33 7.75 2.95 -8.03
C VAL A 33 7.26 1.89 -9.02
N ALA A 34 8.16 1.27 -9.78
CA ALA A 34 7.80 0.18 -10.68
C ALA A 34 7.12 -0.98 -9.93
N ARG A 35 7.68 -1.43 -8.81
CA ARG A 35 7.13 -2.53 -8.01
C ARG A 35 5.78 -2.19 -7.37
N ILE A 36 5.62 -0.97 -6.85
CA ILE A 36 4.33 -0.52 -6.28
C ILE A 36 3.25 -0.51 -7.37
N LYS A 37 3.56 0.04 -8.55
CA LYS A 37 2.63 0.08 -9.67
C LYS A 37 2.20 -1.32 -10.12
N GLU A 38 3.16 -2.23 -10.27
CA GLU A 38 2.89 -3.64 -10.62
C GLU A 38 1.91 -4.27 -9.63
N LEU A 39 2.26 -4.29 -8.34
CA LEU A 39 1.42 -4.90 -7.30
C LEU A 39 0.05 -4.23 -7.15
N ALA A 40 -0.03 -2.91 -7.32
CA ALA A 40 -1.30 -2.19 -7.29
C ALA A 40 -2.19 -2.53 -8.49
N ARG A 41 -1.62 -2.63 -9.70
CA ARG A 41 -2.36 -3.02 -10.92
C ARG A 41 -2.84 -4.46 -10.88
N GLU A 42 -2.11 -5.34 -10.20
CA GLU A 42 -2.50 -6.72 -9.94
C GLU A 42 -3.58 -6.86 -8.86
N GLY A 43 -3.95 -5.76 -8.16
CA GLY A 43 -4.87 -5.81 -7.02
C GLY A 43 -4.27 -6.51 -5.80
N ALA A 44 -2.94 -6.68 -5.73
CA ALA A 44 -2.29 -7.44 -4.67
C ALA A 44 -2.49 -6.83 -3.27
N TYR A 45 -2.69 -5.51 -3.21
CA TYR A 45 -2.95 -4.76 -1.97
C TYR A 45 -4.42 -4.75 -1.54
N ASP A 46 -5.35 -5.24 -2.37
CA ASP A 46 -6.77 -5.22 -2.04
C ASP A 46 -7.05 -6.13 -0.84
N GLY A 47 -7.65 -5.57 0.21
CA GLY A 47 -7.88 -6.26 1.48
C GLY A 47 -6.65 -6.37 2.38
N VAL A 48 -5.52 -5.74 2.03
CA VAL A 48 -4.35 -5.67 2.92
C VAL A 48 -4.59 -4.66 4.03
N VAL A 49 -4.41 -5.10 5.28
CA VAL A 49 -4.66 -4.29 6.48
C VAL A 49 -3.43 -3.47 6.88
N PHE A 50 -3.69 -2.34 7.54
CA PHE A 50 -2.69 -1.63 8.33
C PHE A 50 -2.41 -2.42 9.60
N HIS A 51 -1.35 -3.22 9.60
CA HIS A 51 -1.03 -4.14 10.70
C HIS A 51 -0.20 -3.47 11.81
N ARG A 52 0.40 -2.30 11.54
CA ARG A 52 1.17 -1.56 12.54
C ARG A 52 0.92 -0.06 12.42
N VAL A 53 0.26 0.51 13.41
CA VAL A 53 -0.04 1.95 13.49
C VAL A 53 0.47 2.48 14.83
N ILE A 54 1.33 3.49 14.78
CA ILE A 54 1.90 4.14 15.94
C ILE A 54 1.56 5.62 15.86
N ASP A 55 0.82 6.10 16.85
CA ASP A 55 0.39 7.49 16.92
C ASP A 55 1.59 8.44 16.96
N GLY A 56 1.47 9.56 16.26
CA GLY A 56 2.56 10.53 16.09
C GLY A 56 3.78 10.04 15.29
N PHE A 57 3.76 8.82 14.73
CA PHE A 57 4.88 8.27 13.97
C PHE A 57 4.49 7.81 12.56
N MET A 58 3.83 6.66 12.43
CA MET A 58 3.54 6.08 11.11
C MET A 58 2.45 5.02 11.14
N ALA A 59 1.92 4.72 9.95
CA ALA A 59 1.03 3.60 9.69
C ALA A 59 1.63 2.72 8.58
N GLN A 60 1.89 1.45 8.88
CA GLN A 60 2.49 0.47 7.99
C GLN A 60 1.45 -0.52 7.48
N THR A 61 1.47 -0.74 6.17
CA THR A 61 0.62 -1.68 5.41
C THR A 61 1.48 -2.37 4.35
N GLY A 62 0.86 -3.10 3.41
CA GLY A 62 1.53 -3.63 2.22
C GLY A 62 2.06 -5.05 2.33
N ASP A 63 1.82 -5.77 3.44
CA ASP A 63 2.13 -7.19 3.52
C ASP A 63 1.09 -8.02 2.75
N VAL A 64 1.39 -8.30 1.49
CA VAL A 64 0.50 -9.06 0.58
C VAL A 64 0.39 -10.54 0.92
N LYS A 65 1.29 -11.07 1.77
CA LYS A 65 1.38 -12.49 2.10
C LYS A 65 0.57 -12.82 3.36
N PHE A 66 0.82 -12.09 4.43
CA PHE A 66 0.21 -12.33 5.75
C PHE A 66 -0.75 -11.23 6.18
N GLY A 67 -0.73 -10.06 5.54
CA GLY A 67 -1.57 -8.91 5.88
C GLY A 67 -2.89 -8.81 5.11
N ASN A 68 -3.16 -9.69 4.15
CA ASN A 68 -4.41 -9.66 3.39
C ASN A 68 -5.53 -10.40 4.13
N SER A 69 -6.50 -9.66 4.70
CA SER A 69 -7.58 -10.23 5.53
C SER A 69 -8.57 -11.10 4.76
N SER A 70 -8.55 -11.04 3.43
CA SER A 70 -9.43 -11.82 2.56
C SER A 70 -8.81 -13.15 2.12
N LYS A 71 -7.55 -13.43 2.48
CA LYS A 71 -6.83 -14.65 2.06
C LYS A 71 -6.69 -15.65 3.23
N PRO A 72 -6.67 -16.97 2.95
CA PRO A 72 -6.41 -17.99 3.98
C PRO A 72 -5.02 -17.86 4.64
N THR A 73 -4.08 -17.20 3.96
CA THR A 73 -2.74 -16.92 4.47
C THR A 73 -2.70 -15.77 5.47
N TYR A 74 -3.83 -15.11 5.75
CA TYR A 74 -3.92 -14.02 6.71
C TYR A 74 -3.42 -14.46 8.08
N ALA A 75 -2.37 -13.81 8.54
CA ALA A 75 -1.74 -14.09 9.82
C ALA A 75 -1.28 -12.75 10.43
N PRO A 76 -2.15 -12.03 11.16
CA PRO A 76 -1.82 -10.73 11.74
C PRO A 76 -0.55 -10.74 12.60
N SER A 77 -0.30 -11.83 13.33
CA SER A 77 0.91 -12.00 14.15
C SER A 77 2.21 -12.12 13.35
N ARG A 78 2.12 -12.38 12.04
CA ARG A 78 3.24 -12.49 11.10
C ARG A 78 3.30 -11.34 10.10
N ALA A 79 2.30 -10.47 10.10
CA ALA A 79 2.25 -9.32 9.21
C ALA A 79 3.40 -8.35 9.53
N GLY A 80 4.13 -7.91 8.51
CA GLY A 80 5.27 -7.01 8.66
C GLY A 80 6.63 -7.72 8.83
N MET A 81 6.66 -9.06 8.79
CA MET A 81 7.91 -9.84 8.80
C MET A 81 8.61 -9.91 7.43
N GLY A 82 8.04 -9.26 6.41
CA GLY A 82 8.56 -9.26 5.05
C GLY A 82 8.00 -10.41 4.20
N GLY A 83 7.59 -10.05 2.99
CA GLY A 83 7.15 -10.95 1.92
C GLY A 83 7.91 -10.61 0.65
#